data_AF-W1WC81-F1
#
_entry.id   AF-W1WC81-F1
#
_cell.length_a   1.000
_cell.length_b   1.000
_cell.length_c   1.000
_cell.angle_alpha   90.00
_cell.angle_beta   90.00
_cell.angle_gamma   90.00
#
_symmetry.space_group_name_H-M   'P 1'
#
loop_
_entity.id
_entity.type
_entity.pdbx_description
1 polymer ?
#
loop_
_entity_poly.entity_id
_entity_poly.type
_entity_poly.pdbx_seq_one_letter_code
_entity_poly.pdbx_strand_id
1 'polypeptide(L)'
;ASNPAALPLLPEKLAEVARKIFRANNVDIMFVGEEGELEAFENLMKPLIETWDTTELSNDKLKITRLSGNDGIVTAGKVQYVAHGGNFIDHGFKHVGPMSVLETILRYEYLWIRIRVQGGAYGAFANFYDDGNMIFCSY
;
A
#
# COMPACT_ATOMS: atom_id res chain seq x y z
N ALA A 1 11.90 -19.65 -9.90
CA ALA A 1 12.08 -18.21 -9.60
C ALA A 1 13.33 -17.59 -10.24
N SER A 2 14.18 -18.32 -10.96
CA SER A 2 15.16 -17.72 -11.87
C SER A 2 14.79 -18.07 -13.31
N ASN A 3 14.37 -17.08 -14.08
CA ASN A 3 14.35 -17.18 -15.54
C ASN A 3 15.62 -16.46 -16.03
N PRO A 4 16.71 -17.18 -16.38
CA PRO A 4 17.96 -16.56 -16.81
C PRO A 4 17.81 -15.65 -18.03
N ALA A 5 16.77 -15.88 -18.85
CA ALA A 5 16.46 -15.05 -20.01
C ALA A 5 15.83 -13.69 -19.64
N ALA A 6 15.40 -13.48 -18.39
CA ALA A 6 14.80 -12.22 -17.95
C ALA A 6 15.84 -11.15 -17.59
N LEU A 7 17.05 -11.55 -17.18
CA LEU A 7 18.08 -10.62 -16.70
C LEU A 7 18.60 -9.69 -17.82
N PRO A 8 18.86 -10.16 -19.06
CA PRO A 8 19.25 -9.29 -20.16
C PRO A 8 18.19 -8.25 -20.54
N LEU A 9 16.90 -8.52 -20.29
CA LEU A 9 15.78 -7.64 -20.63
C LEU A 9 15.47 -6.60 -19.53
N LEU A 10 16.13 -6.70 -18.36
CA LEU A 10 15.86 -5.83 -17.23
C LEU A 10 16.06 -4.33 -17.54
N PRO A 11 17.16 -3.91 -18.20
CA PRO A 11 17.36 -2.49 -18.52
C PRO A 11 16.24 -1.91 -19.38
N GLU A 12 15.78 -2.66 -20.38
CA GLU A 12 14.69 -2.24 -21.27
C GLU A 12 13.37 -2.09 -20.50
N LYS A 13 13.05 -3.05 -19.62
CA LYS A 13 11.85 -2.99 -18.76
C LYS A 13 11.87 -1.80 -17.80
N LEU A 14 13.03 -1.52 -17.19
CA LEU A 14 13.17 -0.36 -16.31
C LEU A 14 13.02 0.94 -17.10
N ALA A 15 13.60 1.03 -18.30
CA ALA A 15 13.43 2.18 -19.18
C ALA A 15 11.97 2.37 -19.62
N GLU A 16 11.25 1.29 -19.92
CA GLU A 16 9.82 1.33 -20.21
C GLU A 16 8.99 1.83 -19.02
N VAL A 17 9.28 1.36 -17.81
CA VAL A 17 8.62 1.83 -16.59
C VAL A 17 8.93 3.32 -16.35
N ALA A 18 10.18 3.73 -16.51
CA ALA A 18 10.59 5.13 -16.37
C ALA A 18 9.82 6.05 -17.34
N ARG A 19 9.69 5.67 -18.61
CA ARG A 19 8.88 6.43 -19.60
C ARG A 19 7.41 6.54 -19.22
N LYS A 20 6.84 5.55 -18.54
CA LYS A 20 5.43 5.60 -18.08
C LYS A 20 5.25 6.52 -16.87
N ILE A 21 6.24 6.58 -15.98
CA ILE A 21 6.18 7.33 -14.71
C ILE A 21 6.57 8.80 -14.90
N PHE A 22 7.73 9.07 -15.52
CA PHE A 22 8.29 10.42 -15.63
C PHE A 22 7.71 11.18 -16.81
N ARG A 23 6.49 11.70 -16.61
CA ARG A 23 5.79 12.50 -17.62
C ARG A 23 5.25 13.80 -17.03
N ALA A 24 5.45 14.92 -17.72
CA ALA A 24 5.04 16.25 -17.22
C ALA A 24 3.52 16.40 -17.12
N ASN A 25 2.75 15.64 -17.92
CA ASN A 25 1.29 15.60 -17.87
C ASN A 25 0.73 14.60 -16.85
N ASN A 26 1.58 13.95 -16.04
CA ASN A 26 1.18 12.95 -15.04
C ASN A 26 2.07 13.05 -13.79
N VAL A 27 2.29 14.28 -13.29
CA VAL A 27 3.10 14.56 -12.10
C VAL A 27 2.38 15.53 -11.17
N ASP A 28 2.41 15.23 -9.86
CA ASP A 28 2.05 16.15 -8.80
C ASP A 28 3.30 16.54 -8.02
N ILE A 29 3.50 17.83 -7.79
CA ILE A 29 4.68 18.36 -7.09
C ILE A 29 4.22 19.06 -5.82
N MET A 30 4.64 18.54 -4.67
CA MET A 30 4.40 19.14 -3.36
C MET A 30 5.66 19.86 -2.89
N PHE A 31 5.56 21.16 -2.69
CA PHE A 31 6.61 21.99 -2.12
C PHE A 31 6.28 22.36 -0.67
N VAL A 32 7.26 22.28 0.22
CA VAL A 32 7.17 22.74 1.62
C VAL A 32 8.43 23.52 1.94
N GLY A 33 8.28 24.82 2.19
CA GLY A 33 9.38 25.74 2.45
C GLY A 33 8.88 27.17 2.66
N GLU A 34 9.80 28.11 2.80
CA GLU A 34 9.49 29.54 2.94
C GLU A 34 9.18 30.21 1.59
N GLU A 35 8.54 31.38 1.62
CA GLU A 35 8.09 32.09 0.42
C GLU A 35 9.26 32.43 -0.54
N GLY A 36 10.43 32.82 0.01
CA GLY A 36 11.63 33.10 -0.80
C GLY A 36 12.27 31.85 -1.42
N GLU A 37 12.00 30.67 -0.88
CA GLU A 37 12.51 29.39 -1.40
C GLU A 37 11.63 28.87 -2.54
N LEU A 38 10.33 29.19 -2.52
CA LEU A 38 9.39 28.82 -3.58
C LEU A 38 9.82 29.42 -4.93
N GLU A 39 10.26 30.68 -4.95
CA GLU A 39 10.73 31.31 -6.17
C GLU A 39 11.96 30.59 -6.75
N ALA A 40 12.95 30.28 -5.91
CA ALA A 40 14.12 29.53 -6.32
C ALA A 40 13.76 28.11 -6.82
N PHE A 41 12.84 27.44 -6.13
CA PHE A 41 12.33 26.13 -6.51
C PHE A 41 11.65 26.18 -7.88
N GLU A 42 10.71 27.10 -8.09
CA GLU A 42 10.00 27.23 -9.36
C GLU A 42 10.95 27.52 -10.53
N ASN A 43 11.94 28.39 -10.32
CA ASN A 43 12.92 28.76 -11.34
C ASN A 43 13.80 27.57 -11.78
N LEU A 44 14.07 26.63 -10.89
CA LEU A 44 14.84 25.41 -11.20
C LEU A 44 13.95 24.28 -11.73
N MET A 45 12.73 24.16 -11.22
CA MET A 45 11.85 23.04 -11.53
C MET A 45 11.10 23.19 -12.84
N LYS A 46 10.63 24.40 -13.19
CA LYS A 46 9.88 24.61 -14.44
C LYS A 46 10.70 24.16 -15.67
N PRO A 47 11.95 24.59 -15.86
CA PRO A 47 12.75 24.14 -17.01
C PRO A 47 13.02 22.63 -17.00
N LEU A 48 13.15 22.03 -15.81
CA LEU A 48 13.37 20.58 -15.68
C LEU A 48 12.14 19.79 -16.13
N ILE A 49 10.94 20.17 -15.68
CA ILE A 49 9.69 19.48 -16.01
C ILE A 49 9.39 19.58 -17.50
N GLU A 50 9.71 20.71 -18.14
CA GLU A 50 9.57 20.91 -19.59
C GLU A 50 10.40 19.92 -20.42
N THR A 51 11.45 19.32 -19.84
CA THR A 51 12.23 18.26 -20.51
C THR A 51 11.58 16.88 -20.46
N TRP A 52 10.55 16.71 -19.64
CA TRP A 52 9.91 15.41 -19.45
C TRP A 52 8.94 15.09 -20.59
N ASP A 53 8.74 13.80 -20.83
CA ASP A 53 7.81 13.33 -21.85
C ASP A 53 6.37 13.76 -21.51
N THR A 54 5.56 14.00 -22.54
CA THR A 54 4.14 14.35 -22.40
C THR A 54 3.22 13.34 -23.09
N THR A 55 3.77 12.20 -23.53
CA THR A 55 3.02 11.11 -24.16
C THR A 55 1.83 10.70 -23.29
N GLU A 56 0.62 10.85 -23.81
CA GLU A 56 -0.59 10.34 -23.16
C GLU A 56 -0.59 8.80 -23.19
N LEU A 57 -0.94 8.20 -22.06
CA LEU A 57 -1.04 6.75 -21.92
C LEU A 57 -2.41 6.40 -21.38
N SER A 58 -2.86 5.17 -21.66
CA SER A 58 -4.11 4.66 -21.11
C SER A 58 -4.11 4.71 -19.59
N ASN A 59 -5.24 5.13 -19.01
CA ASN A 59 -5.51 5.10 -17.57
C ASN A 59 -6.03 3.75 -17.09
N ASP A 60 -5.69 2.67 -17.80
CA ASP A 60 -6.07 1.31 -17.43
C ASP A 60 -5.53 0.98 -16.03
N LYS A 61 -6.45 0.68 -15.13
CA LYS A 61 -6.11 0.23 -13.79
C LYS A 61 -5.84 -1.27 -13.81
N LEU A 62 -4.77 -1.68 -13.14
CA LEU A 62 -4.51 -3.08 -12.87
C LEU A 62 -5.73 -3.67 -12.14
N LYS A 63 -6.44 -4.59 -12.79
CA LYS A 63 -7.52 -5.35 -12.16
C LYS A 63 -6.91 -6.58 -11.53
N ILE A 64 -6.74 -6.55 -10.22
CA ILE A 64 -6.39 -7.75 -9.45
C ILE A 64 -7.68 -8.55 -9.28
N THR A 65 -7.80 -9.66 -10.01
CA THR A 65 -8.89 -10.60 -9.80
C THR A 65 -8.59 -11.42 -8.55
N ARG A 66 -9.47 -11.34 -7.55
CA ARG A 66 -9.37 -12.06 -6.29
C ARG A 66 -9.27 -13.56 -6.54
N LEU A 67 -8.18 -14.18 -6.10
CA LEU A 67 -8.16 -15.62 -5.84
C LEU A 67 -8.76 -15.80 -4.44
N SER A 68 -9.98 -16.31 -4.35
CA SER A 68 -10.57 -16.67 -3.06
C SER A 68 -9.87 -17.92 -2.53
N GLY A 69 -9.29 -17.85 -1.34
CA GLY A 69 -8.64 -19.00 -0.71
C GLY A 69 -8.05 -18.68 0.66
N ASN A 70 -7.75 -19.72 1.43
CA ASN A 70 -6.94 -19.64 2.62
C ASN A 70 -5.55 -20.15 2.26
N ASP A 71 -4.53 -19.31 2.37
CA ASP A 71 -3.15 -19.66 2.06
C ASP A 71 -2.32 -19.82 3.34
N GLY A 72 -1.41 -20.79 3.32
CA GLY A 72 -0.40 -20.99 4.37
C GLY A 72 1.00 -20.92 3.78
N ILE A 73 1.80 -19.95 4.22
CA ILE A 73 3.20 -19.83 3.82
C ILE A 73 4.06 -20.54 4.85
N VAL A 74 4.61 -21.70 4.47
CA VAL A 74 5.47 -22.50 5.35
C VAL A 74 6.84 -21.85 5.47
N THR A 75 7.27 -21.62 6.71
CA THR A 75 8.62 -21.10 7.01
C THR A 75 9.26 -21.95 8.12
N ALA A 76 10.58 -21.84 8.29
CA ALA A 76 11.29 -22.44 9.42
C ALA A 76 11.12 -21.66 10.74
N GLY A 77 10.16 -20.73 10.79
CA GLY A 77 9.88 -19.90 11.96
C GLY A 77 9.32 -20.71 13.14
N LYS A 78 9.73 -20.34 14.35
CA LYS A 78 9.23 -20.94 15.60
C LYS A 78 7.91 -20.33 16.08
N VAL A 79 7.47 -19.24 15.46
CA VAL A 79 6.19 -18.55 15.71
C VAL A 79 5.47 -18.37 14.38
N GLN A 80 4.16 -18.20 14.44
CA GLN A 80 3.29 -18.05 13.25
C GLN A 80 2.65 -16.66 13.24
N TYR A 81 2.53 -16.11 12.04
CA TYR A 81 1.79 -14.88 11.78
C TYR A 81 0.49 -15.25 11.10
N VAL A 82 -0.64 -14.89 11.71
CA VAL A 82 -1.96 -15.20 11.18
C VAL A 82 -2.62 -13.90 10.81
N ALA A 83 -3.17 -13.83 9.59
CA ALA A 83 -3.95 -12.71 9.10
C ALA A 83 -5.29 -13.22 8.58
N HIS A 84 -6.38 -12.56 8.95
CA HIS A 84 -7.70 -12.82 8.40
C HIS A 84 -8.42 -11.51 8.15
N GLY A 85 -9.04 -11.38 6.99
CA GLY A 85 -9.62 -10.11 6.58
C GLY A 85 -10.61 -10.26 5.44
N GLY A 86 -11.23 -9.13 5.11
CA GLY A 86 -12.21 -9.04 4.04
C GLY A 86 -12.50 -7.57 3.73
N ASN A 87 -13.43 -7.34 2.81
CA ASN A 87 -13.88 -5.98 2.50
C ASN A 87 -15.30 -5.79 3.04
N PHE A 88 -15.49 -4.84 3.96
CA PHE A 88 -16.82 -4.59 4.56
C PHE A 88 -17.73 -3.77 3.63
N ILE A 89 -17.20 -3.11 2.60
CA ILE A 89 -18.00 -2.44 1.57
C ILE A 89 -18.78 -3.47 0.74
N ASP A 90 -18.19 -4.66 0.50
CA ASP A 90 -18.89 -5.80 -0.13
C ASP A 90 -20.16 -6.21 0.65
N HIS A 91 -20.27 -5.81 1.92
CA HIS A 91 -21.37 -6.12 2.83
C HIS A 91 -22.28 -4.92 3.10
N GLY A 92 -22.15 -3.83 2.32
CA GLY A 92 -23.02 -2.64 2.42
C GLY A 92 -22.64 -1.65 3.52
N PHE A 93 -21.46 -1.81 4.14
CA PHE A 93 -20.95 -0.86 5.12
C PHE A 93 -20.07 0.21 4.46
N LYS A 94 -19.87 1.32 5.16
CA LYS A 94 -18.93 2.38 4.81
C LYS A 94 -18.03 2.64 6.00
N HIS A 95 -16.80 3.08 5.74
CA HIS A 95 -15.92 3.48 6.83
C HIS A 95 -16.50 4.71 7.54
N VAL A 96 -16.43 4.70 8.88
CA VAL A 96 -16.92 5.78 9.73
C VAL A 96 -15.97 5.95 10.91
N GLY A 97 -15.83 7.19 11.42
CA GLY A 97 -14.94 7.50 12.55
C GLY A 97 -15.07 6.59 13.79
N PRO A 98 -16.28 6.12 14.19
CA PRO A 98 -16.42 5.14 15.26
C PRO A 98 -15.65 3.83 15.07
N MET A 99 -15.33 3.42 13.83
CA MET A 99 -14.52 2.23 13.57
C MET A 99 -13.09 2.38 14.13
N SER A 100 -12.50 3.57 14.12
CA SER A 100 -11.18 3.81 14.74
C SER A 100 -11.21 3.65 16.27
N VAL A 101 -12.34 4.00 16.91
CA VAL A 101 -12.55 3.72 18.34
C VAL A 101 -12.71 2.22 18.57
N LEU A 102 -13.46 1.53 17.71
CA LEU A 102 -13.61 0.09 17.74
C LEU A 102 -12.27 -0.64 17.59
N GLU A 103 -11.36 -0.19 16.72
CA GLU A 103 -9.99 -0.74 16.61
C GLU A 103 -9.25 -0.71 17.94
N THR A 104 -9.34 0.42 18.65
CA THR A 104 -8.70 0.63 19.95
C THR A 104 -9.27 -0.33 20.98
N ILE A 105 -10.60 -0.43 21.07
CA ILE A 105 -11.29 -1.37 21.96
C ILE A 105 -10.91 -2.81 21.64
N LEU A 106 -10.99 -3.22 20.37
CA LEU A 106 -10.63 -4.57 19.94
C LEU A 106 -9.18 -4.89 20.28
N ARG A 107 -8.25 -3.97 20.04
CA ARG A 107 -6.83 -4.15 20.29
C ARG A 107 -6.53 -4.37 21.78
N TYR A 108 -7.02 -3.49 22.64
CA TYR A 108 -6.61 -3.46 24.05
C TYR A 108 -7.51 -4.27 24.98
N GLU A 109 -8.80 -4.41 24.69
CA GLU A 109 -9.74 -5.12 25.57
C GLU A 109 -9.96 -6.57 25.13
N TYR A 110 -10.09 -6.83 23.82
CA TYR A 110 -10.45 -8.16 23.34
C TYR A 110 -9.24 -8.98 22.88
N LEU A 111 -8.55 -8.52 21.84
CA LEU A 111 -7.46 -9.24 21.18
C LEU A 111 -6.24 -9.38 22.10
N TRP A 112 -5.91 -8.35 22.88
CA TRP A 112 -4.86 -8.42 23.89
C TRP A 112 -5.09 -9.57 24.86
N ILE A 113 -6.30 -9.67 25.44
CA ILE A 113 -6.60 -10.72 26.41
C ILE A 113 -6.60 -12.10 25.74
N ARG A 114 -7.32 -12.23 24.61
CA ARG A 114 -7.54 -13.53 23.96
C ARG A 114 -6.29 -14.07 23.28
N ILE A 115 -5.58 -13.26 22.52
CA ILE A 115 -4.50 -13.71 21.63
C ILE A 115 -3.13 -13.60 22.32
N ARG A 116 -2.87 -12.50 23.05
CA ARG A 116 -1.59 -12.32 23.75
C ARG A 116 -1.59 -12.98 25.12
N VAL A 117 -2.46 -12.56 26.04
CA VAL A 117 -2.40 -13.03 27.45
C VAL A 117 -2.76 -14.51 27.55
N GLN A 118 -3.87 -14.93 26.94
CA GLN A 118 -4.32 -16.32 26.98
C GLN A 118 -3.65 -17.19 25.91
N GLY A 119 -3.47 -16.67 24.70
CA GLY A 119 -2.94 -17.41 23.55
C GLY A 119 -1.41 -17.45 23.46
N GLY A 120 -0.69 -16.60 24.19
CA GLY A 120 0.78 -16.58 24.22
C GLY A 120 1.45 -15.96 23.00
N ALA A 121 0.69 -15.40 22.05
CA ALA A 121 1.25 -14.61 20.96
C ALA A 121 1.92 -13.34 21.51
N TYR A 122 2.84 -12.74 20.76
CA TYR A 122 3.45 -11.49 21.19
C TYR A 122 2.47 -10.33 21.04
N GLY A 123 1.63 -10.30 20.02
CA GLY A 123 0.64 -9.25 19.85
C GLY A 123 -0.49 -9.60 18.89
N ALA A 124 -1.49 -8.74 18.88
CA ALA A 124 -2.61 -8.82 17.96
C ALA A 124 -3.21 -7.45 17.68
N PHE A 125 -3.84 -7.30 16.52
CA PHE A 125 -4.49 -6.05 16.12
C PHE A 125 -5.66 -6.26 15.17
N ALA A 126 -6.49 -5.24 15.08
CA ALA A 126 -7.51 -5.05 14.07
C ALA A 126 -7.30 -3.70 13.38
N ASN A 127 -7.58 -3.64 12.07
CA ASN A 127 -7.63 -2.40 11.30
C ASN A 127 -8.83 -2.42 10.34
N PHE A 128 -9.43 -1.26 10.14
CA PHE A 128 -10.50 -0.93 9.22
C PHE A 128 -10.06 0.27 8.39
N TYR A 129 -9.89 0.08 7.09
CA TYR A 129 -9.41 1.10 6.17
C TYR A 129 -10.56 1.78 5.44
N ASP A 130 -10.33 3.02 4.98
CA ASP A 130 -11.31 3.80 4.22
C ASP A 130 -11.73 3.12 2.90
N ASP A 131 -10.87 2.28 2.33
CA ASP A 131 -11.12 1.52 1.10
C ASP A 131 -11.96 0.24 1.33
N GLY A 132 -12.45 0.03 2.54
CA GLY A 132 -13.28 -1.11 2.91
C GLY A 132 -12.50 -2.31 3.42
N ASN A 133 -11.18 -2.35 3.25
CA ASN A 133 -10.39 -3.48 3.75
C ASN A 133 -10.41 -3.51 5.28
N MET A 134 -10.63 -4.69 5.84
CA MET A 134 -10.52 -4.97 7.26
C MET A 134 -9.63 -6.18 7.46
N ILE A 135 -8.77 -6.11 8.48
CA ILE A 135 -7.85 -7.19 8.81
C ILE A 135 -7.70 -7.37 10.31
N PHE A 136 -7.62 -8.62 10.73
CA PHE A 136 -7.19 -9.06 12.05
C PHE A 136 -5.87 -9.81 11.92
N CYS A 137 -4.90 -9.49 12.77
CA CYS A 137 -3.58 -10.10 12.73
C CYS A 137 -3.09 -10.52 14.12
N SER A 138 -2.25 -11.56 14.17
CA SER A 138 -1.40 -11.92 15.30
C SER A 138 0.08 -11.96 14.90
N TYR A 139 0.97 -11.68 15.84
CA TYR A 139 2.43 -11.70 15.65
C TYR A 139 3.16 -12.07 16.94
#